data_AF-C7ZQX9-F1
#
_entry.id   AF-C7ZQX9-F1
#
_cell.length_a   1.000
_cell.length_b   1.000
_cell.length_c   1.000
_cell.angle_alpha   90.00
_cell.angle_beta   90.00
_cell.angle_gamma   90.00
#
_symmetry.space_group_name_H-M   'P 1'
#
loop_
_entity.id
_entity.type
_entity.pdbx_description
1 polymer ?
#
loop_
_entity_poly.entity_id
_entity_poly.type
_entity_poly.pdbx_seq_one_letter_code
_entity_poly.pdbx_strand_id
1 'polypeptide(L)'
;MSNYSDLLYHTTLTVIDYHEDPSGAKHSAYVLATHASIEAAKTFARDALHLLKYEPDDFEEYSVYSSSHEWKHGDGVVVYARAPAGQVFQIGVRTTPNNESLLANPNGTVVLPKGADILHYVVQTTVDYNKDRTGCAQEADIQGSYVLRADALAAAKSCLAQENLVEYDLRDEFKDEWPFGEDVVVHAVSETGQNYTVAVTTIPGAHKRHSKKN
;
A
#
# COMPACT_ATOMS: atom_id res chain seq x y z
N MET A 1 -19.70 -21.17 -14.71
CA MET A 1 -18.28 -21.05 -14.30
C MET A 1 -18.22 -19.89 -13.33
N SER A 2 -17.74 -20.12 -12.11
CA SER A 2 -17.68 -19.07 -11.10
C SER A 2 -16.61 -18.05 -11.52
N ASN A 3 -16.99 -16.79 -11.71
CA ASN A 3 -16.10 -15.70 -12.18
C ASN A 3 -15.29 -15.07 -11.03
N TYR A 4 -14.93 -15.82 -10.00
CA TYR A 4 -14.05 -15.31 -8.95
C TYR A 4 -12.64 -15.89 -9.13
N SER A 5 -11.64 -15.05 -8.87
CA SER A 5 -10.24 -15.47 -8.76
C SER A 5 -9.95 -15.83 -7.31
N ASP A 6 -9.14 -16.85 -7.06
CA ASP A 6 -8.68 -17.19 -5.71
C ASP A 6 -7.76 -16.10 -5.13
N LEU A 7 -7.14 -15.32 -6.02
CA LEU A 7 -6.21 -14.25 -5.68
C LEU A 7 -6.69 -12.90 -6.21
N LEU A 8 -6.43 -11.85 -5.44
CA LEU A 8 -6.58 -10.46 -5.86
C LEU A 8 -5.20 -9.83 -6.03
N TYR A 9 -5.07 -9.01 -7.05
CA TYR A 9 -3.86 -8.28 -7.40
C TYR A 9 -4.10 -6.79 -7.17
N HIS A 10 -3.31 -6.17 -6.32
CA HIS A 10 -3.44 -4.79 -5.92
C HIS A 10 -2.31 -3.98 -6.54
N THR A 11 -2.66 -2.93 -7.28
CA THR A 11 -1.67 -1.93 -7.68
C THR A 11 -1.41 -1.04 -6.49
N THR A 12 -0.15 -0.93 -6.07
CA THR A 12 0.26 -0.10 -4.93
C THR A 12 1.10 1.09 -5.38
N LEU A 13 1.04 2.17 -4.62
CA LEU A 13 1.94 3.30 -4.70
C LEU A 13 2.70 3.41 -3.37
N THR A 14 4.02 3.33 -3.42
CA THR A 14 4.90 3.74 -2.33
C THR A 14 5.43 5.13 -2.62
N VAL A 15 5.25 6.06 -1.68
CA VAL A 15 5.81 7.41 -1.75
C VAL A 15 6.89 7.54 -0.71
N ILE A 16 8.12 7.88 -1.13
CA ILE A 16 9.27 8.15 -0.26
C ILE A 16 9.58 9.65 -0.32
N ASP A 17 9.61 10.32 0.83
CA ASP A 17 9.82 11.77 0.88
C ASP A 17 11.24 12.12 1.34
N TYR A 18 12.18 12.15 0.39
CA TYR A 18 13.57 12.55 0.66
C TYR A 18 13.75 14.04 0.95
N HIS A 19 12.73 14.88 0.70
CA HIS A 19 12.78 16.30 1.03
C HIS A 19 12.59 16.50 2.53
N GLU A 20 11.59 15.83 3.09
CA GLU A 20 11.29 15.92 4.52
C GLU A 20 12.24 15.05 5.35
N ASP A 21 12.60 13.87 4.84
CA ASP A 21 13.53 12.96 5.50
C ASP A 21 14.55 12.39 4.49
N PRO A 22 15.76 12.98 4.43
CA PRO A 22 16.81 12.53 3.52
C PRO A 22 17.24 11.07 3.72
N SER A 23 16.91 10.44 4.85
CA SER A 23 17.20 9.01 5.07
C SER A 23 16.27 8.09 4.26
N GLY A 24 15.09 8.57 3.87
CA GLY A 24 14.04 7.77 3.23
C GLY A 24 13.16 6.97 4.19
N ALA A 25 13.31 7.16 5.51
CA ALA A 25 12.46 6.52 6.51
C ALA A 25 11.04 7.09 6.52
N LYS A 26 10.85 8.33 6.04
CA LYS A 26 9.51 8.83 5.74
C LYS A 26 9.01 8.28 4.41
N HIS A 27 8.38 7.11 4.44
CA HIS A 27 7.63 6.60 3.30
C HIS A 27 6.35 5.88 3.69
N SER A 28 5.44 5.70 2.73
CA SER A 28 4.15 5.06 2.97
C SER A 28 3.63 4.37 1.72
N ALA A 29 2.98 3.23 1.90
CA ALA A 29 2.37 2.46 0.83
C ALA A 29 0.85 2.60 0.80
N TYR A 30 0.29 2.70 -0.40
CA TYR A 30 -1.12 2.95 -0.65
C TYR A 30 -1.64 2.01 -1.73
N VAL A 31 -2.89 1.57 -1.61
CA VAL A 31 -3.56 0.80 -2.66
C VAL A 31 -4.24 1.76 -3.64
N LEU A 32 -3.90 1.64 -4.93
CA LEU A 32 -4.47 2.45 -6.00
C LEU A 32 -5.60 1.76 -6.75
N ALA A 33 -5.57 0.43 -6.85
CA ALA A 33 -6.60 -0.38 -7.51
C ALA A 33 -6.51 -1.85 -7.10
N THR A 34 -7.60 -2.59 -7.25
CA THR A 34 -7.64 -4.06 -7.13
C THR A 34 -8.13 -4.69 -8.43
N HIS A 35 -7.50 -5.79 -8.81
CA HIS A 35 -7.74 -6.54 -10.04
C HIS A 35 -7.83 -8.04 -9.74
N ALA A 36 -8.54 -8.77 -10.58
CA ALA A 36 -8.65 -10.22 -10.49
C ALA A 36 -7.62 -10.97 -11.37
N SER A 37 -6.79 -10.25 -12.15
CA SER A 37 -5.70 -10.82 -12.92
C SER A 37 -4.43 -9.97 -12.82
N ILE A 38 -3.28 -10.64 -12.91
CA ILE A 38 -1.97 -9.99 -12.85
C ILE A 38 -1.74 -9.10 -14.08
N GLU A 39 -2.28 -9.47 -15.24
CA GLU A 39 -2.19 -8.71 -16.48
C GLU A 39 -2.92 -7.37 -16.36
N ALA A 40 -4.12 -7.37 -15.78
CA ALA A 40 -4.90 -6.16 -15.54
C ALA A 40 -4.17 -5.24 -14.55
N ALA A 41 -3.62 -5.80 -13.46
CA ALA A 41 -2.85 -5.04 -12.49
C ALA A 41 -1.59 -4.42 -13.09
N LYS A 42 -0.80 -5.18 -13.85
CA LYS A 42 0.41 -4.67 -14.53
C LYS A 42 0.10 -3.63 -15.60
N THR A 43 -1.05 -3.73 -16.27
CA THR A 43 -1.49 -2.72 -17.25
C THR A 43 -1.84 -1.43 -16.53
N PHE A 44 -2.70 -1.51 -15.50
CA PHE A 44 -3.05 -0.34 -14.68
C PHE A 44 -1.83 0.30 -14.00
N ALA A 45 -0.89 -0.50 -13.50
CA ALA A 45 0.33 -0.01 -12.85
C ALA A 45 1.17 0.90 -13.75
N ARG A 46 1.21 0.64 -15.06
CA ARG A 46 1.95 1.47 -16.03
C ARG A 46 1.31 2.84 -16.22
N ASP A 47 0.00 2.93 -16.10
CA ASP A 47 -0.79 4.15 -16.30
C ASP A 47 -1.13 4.85 -14.96
N ALA A 48 -0.75 4.27 -13.82
CA ALA A 48 -1.19 4.69 -12.50
C ALA A 48 -0.82 6.15 -12.16
N LEU A 49 0.36 6.61 -12.54
CA LEU A 49 0.79 8.00 -12.29
C LEU A 49 -0.01 8.99 -13.16
N HIS A 50 -0.35 8.63 -14.39
CA HIS A 50 -1.21 9.44 -15.25
C HIS A 50 -2.63 9.55 -14.69
N LEU A 51 -3.16 8.48 -14.10
CA LEU A 51 -4.45 8.52 -13.38
C LEU A 51 -4.42 9.44 -12.15
N LEU A 52 -3.24 9.60 -11.54
CA LEU A 52 -2.99 10.58 -10.48
C LEU A 52 -2.65 11.98 -11.03
N LYS A 53 -2.82 12.20 -12.34
CA LYS A 53 -2.59 13.47 -13.08
C LYS A 53 -1.14 13.91 -13.15
N TYR A 54 -0.20 12.99 -13.00
CA TYR A 54 1.21 13.26 -13.29
C TYR A 54 1.54 12.87 -14.73
N GLU A 55 2.36 13.68 -15.37
CA GLU A 55 2.99 13.36 -16.64
C GLU A 55 4.47 13.00 -16.44
N PRO A 56 5.10 12.24 -17.35
CA PRO A 56 6.53 11.94 -17.25
C PRO A 56 7.42 13.18 -17.07
N ASP A 57 7.05 14.30 -17.70
CA ASP A 57 7.77 15.59 -17.64
C ASP A 57 7.68 16.27 -16.25
N ASP A 58 6.80 15.79 -15.36
CA ASP A 58 6.76 16.26 -13.97
C ASP A 58 7.91 15.69 -13.10
N PHE A 59 8.70 14.76 -13.65
CA PHE A 59 9.72 14.01 -12.93
C PHE A 59 11.13 14.20 -13.53
N GLU A 60 12.15 14.21 -12.68
CA GLU A 60 13.56 14.21 -13.09
C GLU A 60 14.01 12.84 -13.59
N GLU A 61 13.43 11.77 -13.01
CA GLU A 61 13.64 10.40 -13.42
C GLU A 61 12.28 9.73 -13.54
N TYR A 62 12.00 9.13 -14.71
CA TYR A 62 10.79 8.37 -14.95
C TYR A 62 11.17 7.08 -15.69
N SER A 63 10.86 5.93 -15.11
CA SER A 63 11.26 4.62 -15.63
C SER A 63 10.12 3.63 -15.49
N VAL A 64 9.83 2.91 -16.57
CA VAL A 64 8.81 1.87 -16.62
C VAL A 64 9.50 0.53 -16.87
N TYR A 65 9.16 -0.48 -16.07
CA TYR A 65 9.74 -1.81 -16.17
C TYR A 65 9.52 -2.41 -17.56
N SER A 66 10.61 -2.86 -18.16
CA SER A 66 10.65 -3.62 -19.40
C SER A 66 11.71 -4.71 -19.29
N SER A 67 11.42 -5.90 -19.82
CA SER A 67 12.36 -7.01 -19.86
C SER A 67 13.53 -6.80 -20.84
N SER A 68 13.55 -5.68 -21.58
CA SER A 68 14.57 -5.37 -22.58
C SER A 68 15.79 -4.63 -22.03
N HIS A 69 15.75 -4.16 -20.77
CA HIS A 69 16.84 -3.38 -20.18
C HIS A 69 17.08 -3.81 -18.72
N GLU A 70 18.26 -3.47 -18.20
CA GLU A 70 18.60 -3.70 -16.79
C GLU A 70 17.71 -2.86 -15.87
N TRP A 71 17.08 -3.51 -14.88
CA TRP A 71 16.15 -2.88 -13.95
C TRP A 71 16.79 -2.72 -12.57
N LYS A 72 16.93 -1.47 -12.12
CA LYS A 72 17.63 -1.11 -10.88
C LYS A 72 16.72 -0.76 -9.70
N HIS A 73 15.39 -0.73 -9.89
CA HIS A 73 14.45 -0.18 -8.92
C HIS A 73 13.79 -1.24 -8.02
N GLY A 74 14.35 -2.45 -7.96
CA GLY A 74 13.88 -3.53 -7.12
C GLY A 74 12.84 -4.43 -7.77
N ASP A 75 12.80 -5.68 -7.29
CA ASP A 75 11.87 -6.69 -7.77
C ASP A 75 10.43 -6.32 -7.35
N GLY A 76 9.52 -6.29 -8.33
CA GLY A 76 8.11 -5.98 -8.11
C GLY A 76 7.71 -4.51 -8.30
N VAL A 77 8.67 -3.61 -8.59
CA VAL A 77 8.37 -2.25 -9.07
C VAL A 77 8.11 -2.28 -10.57
N VAL A 78 6.97 -1.73 -10.98
CA VAL A 78 6.54 -1.59 -12.38
C VAL A 78 6.84 -0.19 -12.91
N VAL A 79 6.68 0.85 -12.10
CA VAL A 79 7.03 2.23 -12.46
C VAL A 79 7.80 2.86 -11.31
N TYR A 80 8.89 3.54 -11.65
CA TYR A 80 9.66 4.36 -10.73
C TYR A 80 9.67 5.79 -11.26
N ALA A 81 9.36 6.76 -10.40
CA ALA A 81 9.44 8.16 -10.75
C ALA A 81 10.01 8.99 -9.59
N ARG A 82 10.87 9.97 -9.88
CA ARG A 82 11.45 10.89 -8.89
C ARG A 82 11.10 12.32 -9.27
N ALA A 83 10.36 13.00 -8.40
CA ALA A 83 10.00 14.39 -8.57
C ALA A 83 11.19 15.32 -8.26
N PRO A 84 11.26 16.53 -8.84
CA PRO A 84 12.32 17.50 -8.59
C PRO A 84 12.50 17.89 -7.13
N ALA A 85 11.40 17.87 -6.35
CA ALA A 85 11.45 18.15 -4.93
C ALA A 85 12.16 17.05 -4.13
N GLY A 86 12.43 15.88 -4.71
CA GLY A 86 13.06 14.73 -4.04
C GLY A 86 12.08 13.60 -3.68
N GLN A 87 10.78 13.80 -3.84
CA GLN A 87 9.80 12.73 -3.62
C GLN A 87 9.94 11.62 -4.68
N VAL A 88 9.95 10.37 -4.24
CA VAL A 88 10.01 9.19 -5.10
C VAL A 88 8.69 8.45 -5.04
N PHE A 89 8.19 8.07 -6.21
CA PHE A 89 6.97 7.29 -6.42
C PHE A 89 7.36 5.93 -7.00
N GLN A 90 6.99 4.85 -6.31
CA GLN A 90 7.17 3.49 -6.79
C GLN A 90 5.81 2.83 -6.93
N ILE A 91 5.47 2.44 -8.17
CA ILE A 91 4.25 1.67 -8.43
C ILE A 91 4.61 0.20 -8.50
N GLY A 92 3.90 -0.62 -7.73
CA GLY A 92 4.10 -2.07 -7.69
C GLY A 92 2.79 -2.84 -7.77
N VAL A 93 2.91 -4.17 -7.76
CA VAL A 93 1.77 -5.08 -7.62
C VAL A 93 1.99 -5.96 -6.39
N ARG A 94 0.95 -6.10 -5.57
CA ARG A 94 0.88 -7.00 -4.42
C ARG A 94 -0.27 -7.99 -4.60
N THR A 95 -0.17 -9.16 -4.00
CA THR A 95 -1.19 -10.21 -4.16
C THR A 95 -1.73 -10.60 -2.80
N THR A 96 -3.05 -10.79 -2.70
CA THR A 96 -3.70 -11.32 -1.50
C THR A 96 -4.71 -12.41 -1.86
N PRO A 97 -5.08 -13.29 -0.91
CA PRO A 97 -6.23 -14.16 -1.07
C PRO A 97 -7.54 -13.38 -1.24
N ASN A 98 -8.44 -13.86 -2.08
CA ASN A 98 -9.78 -13.28 -2.26
C ASN A 98 -10.75 -13.73 -1.14
N ASN A 99 -10.47 -13.30 0.10
CA ASN A 99 -11.22 -13.72 1.28
C ASN A 99 -12.71 -13.35 1.24
N GLU A 100 -13.04 -12.25 0.56
CA GLU A 100 -14.41 -11.76 0.40
C GLU A 100 -15.15 -12.41 -0.79
N SER A 101 -14.52 -13.35 -1.49
CA SER A 101 -15.08 -14.01 -2.68
C SER A 101 -15.59 -13.02 -3.74
N LEU A 102 -14.87 -11.91 -3.93
CA LEU A 102 -15.26 -10.85 -4.85
C LEU A 102 -15.29 -11.38 -6.28
N LEU A 103 -16.34 -11.02 -7.00
CA LEU A 103 -16.51 -11.39 -8.40
C LEU A 103 -15.65 -10.50 -9.29
N ALA A 104 -15.32 -11.00 -10.48
CA ALA A 104 -14.58 -10.24 -11.47
C ALA A 104 -15.34 -10.19 -12.80
N ASN A 105 -15.23 -9.04 -13.47
CA ASN A 105 -15.59 -8.91 -14.87
C ASN A 105 -14.52 -9.55 -15.77
N PRO A 106 -14.84 -9.89 -17.03
CA PRO A 106 -13.88 -10.49 -17.97
C PRO A 106 -12.62 -9.65 -18.21
N ASN A 107 -12.68 -8.34 -17.99
CA ASN A 107 -11.55 -7.41 -18.09
C ASN A 107 -10.65 -7.38 -16.84
N GLY A 108 -10.93 -8.21 -15.83
CA GLY A 108 -10.18 -8.26 -14.58
C GLY A 108 -10.59 -7.21 -13.54
N THR A 109 -11.60 -6.39 -13.81
CA THR A 109 -12.14 -5.43 -12.82
C THR A 109 -12.95 -6.17 -11.76
N VAL A 110 -12.66 -5.91 -10.48
CA VAL A 110 -13.40 -6.46 -9.36
C VAL A 110 -14.78 -5.80 -9.25
N VAL A 111 -15.81 -6.62 -9.00
CA VAL A 111 -17.19 -6.19 -8.81
C VAL A 111 -17.51 -6.21 -7.32
N LEU A 112 -17.88 -5.06 -6.79
CA LEU A 112 -18.28 -4.94 -5.38
C LEU A 112 -19.71 -5.46 -5.17
N PRO A 113 -19.99 -6.08 -4.02
CA PRO A 113 -21.35 -6.50 -3.69
C PRO A 113 -22.28 -5.28 -3.54
N LYS A 114 -23.58 -5.52 -3.74
CA LYS A 114 -24.60 -4.46 -3.68
C LYS A 114 -24.56 -3.75 -2.32
N GLY A 115 -24.42 -2.43 -2.35
CA GLY A 115 -24.37 -1.59 -1.15
C GLY A 115 -22.95 -1.24 -0.67
N ALA A 116 -21.92 -1.74 -1.35
CA ALA A 116 -20.54 -1.35 -1.14
C ALA A 116 -20.01 -0.57 -2.34
N ASP A 117 -19.50 0.63 -2.08
CA ASP A 117 -18.91 1.50 -3.11
C ASP A 117 -17.38 1.50 -3.07
N ILE A 118 -16.79 1.05 -1.95
CA ILE A 118 -15.36 1.08 -1.69
C ILE A 118 -14.91 -0.18 -0.96
N LEU A 119 -13.65 -0.56 -1.18
CA LEU A 119 -12.95 -1.55 -0.37
C LEU A 119 -12.10 -0.86 0.70
N HIS A 120 -11.93 -1.56 1.82
CA HIS A 120 -11.07 -1.18 2.92
C HIS A 120 -9.89 -2.15 2.98
N TYR A 121 -8.67 -1.61 2.98
CA TYR A 121 -7.45 -2.39 2.91
C TYR A 121 -6.73 -2.32 4.24
N VAL A 122 -6.36 -3.47 4.78
CA VAL A 122 -5.45 -3.55 5.92
C VAL A 122 -4.03 -3.62 5.36
N VAL A 123 -3.25 -2.57 5.61
CA VAL A 123 -1.86 -2.48 5.18
C VAL A 123 -0.98 -2.52 6.42
N GLN A 124 -0.10 -3.52 6.50
CA GLN A 124 0.92 -3.62 7.53
C GLN A 124 2.24 -3.10 6.98
N THR A 125 2.87 -2.17 7.69
CA THR A 125 4.23 -1.73 7.40
C THR A 125 5.13 -2.22 8.53
N THR A 126 6.23 -2.88 8.17
CA THR A 126 7.23 -3.42 9.09
C THR A 126 8.56 -2.69 8.89
N VAL A 127 9.15 -2.21 9.97
CA VAL A 127 10.48 -1.59 9.99
C VAL A 127 11.38 -2.39 10.92
N ASP A 128 12.48 -2.92 10.37
CA ASP A 128 13.45 -3.68 11.14
C ASP A 128 14.65 -2.80 11.51
N TYR A 129 14.54 -2.06 12.62
CA TYR A 129 15.59 -1.12 13.07
C TYR A 129 16.89 -1.80 13.47
N ASN A 130 16.87 -3.12 13.73
CA ASN A 130 18.07 -3.87 14.01
C ASN A 130 18.87 -4.20 12.75
N LYS A 131 18.20 -4.40 11.62
CA LYS A 131 18.85 -4.52 10.30
C LYS A 131 19.21 -3.17 9.70
N ASP A 132 18.34 -2.19 9.87
CA ASP A 132 18.52 -0.84 9.36
C ASP A 132 18.09 0.22 10.37
N ARG A 133 19.06 0.77 11.07
CA ARG A 133 18.84 1.83 12.06
C ARG A 133 18.30 3.12 11.48
N THR A 134 18.42 3.33 10.16
CA THR A 134 17.84 4.51 9.52
C THR A 134 16.33 4.38 9.38
N GLY A 135 15.80 3.14 9.32
CA GLY A 135 14.38 2.88 9.08
C GLY A 135 13.97 3.06 7.61
N CYS A 136 14.92 3.17 6.67
CA CYS A 136 14.62 3.28 5.25
C CYS A 136 14.22 1.93 4.63
N ALA A 137 14.70 0.81 5.18
CA ALA A 137 14.26 -0.52 4.83
C ALA A 137 12.94 -0.86 5.55
N GLN A 138 11.82 -0.57 4.88
CA GLN A 138 10.50 -0.97 5.35
C GLN A 138 9.80 -1.83 4.30
N GLU A 139 9.00 -2.77 4.81
CA GLU A 139 8.20 -3.65 3.99
C GLU A 139 6.73 -3.37 4.26
N ALA A 140 6.00 -3.05 3.20
CA ALA A 140 4.56 -2.85 3.26
C ALA A 140 3.82 -3.97 2.54
N ASP A 141 2.96 -4.65 3.28
CA ASP A 141 2.14 -5.76 2.81
C ASP A 141 0.66 -5.50 3.03
N ILE A 142 -0.15 -5.95 2.07
CA ILE A 142 -1.60 -5.91 2.18
C ILE A 142 -2.03 -7.21 2.83
N GLN A 143 -2.61 -7.11 4.02
CA GLN A 143 -3.03 -8.26 4.83
C GLN A 143 -4.42 -8.74 4.41
N GLY A 144 -5.23 -7.83 3.86
CA GLY A 144 -6.52 -8.17 3.28
C GLY A 144 -7.26 -6.97 2.71
N SER A 145 -8.29 -7.26 1.93
CA SER A 145 -9.25 -6.29 1.42
C SER A 145 -10.66 -6.70 1.84
N TYR A 146 -11.41 -5.76 2.40
CA TYR A 146 -12.70 -6.00 3.04
C TYR A 146 -13.76 -5.07 2.47
N VAL A 147 -14.99 -5.57 2.39
CA VAL A 147 -16.15 -4.80 1.95
C VAL A 147 -16.62 -3.84 3.05
N LEU A 148 -16.65 -4.31 4.30
CA LEU A 148 -17.09 -3.51 5.45
C LEU A 148 -15.90 -2.94 6.22
N ARG A 149 -16.00 -1.65 6.58
CA ARG A 149 -14.95 -0.99 7.39
C ARG A 149 -14.77 -1.66 8.75
N ALA A 150 -15.86 -2.13 9.35
CA ALA A 150 -15.83 -2.80 10.64
C ALA A 150 -14.97 -4.08 10.59
N ASP A 151 -15.10 -4.86 9.50
CA ASP A 151 -14.33 -6.08 9.31
C ASP A 151 -12.84 -5.78 9.08
N ALA A 152 -12.53 -4.75 8.29
CA ALA A 152 -11.15 -4.28 8.13
C ALA A 152 -10.53 -3.82 9.46
N LEU A 153 -11.29 -3.11 10.31
CA LEU A 153 -10.82 -2.67 11.62
C LEU A 153 -10.61 -3.85 12.58
N ALA A 154 -11.53 -4.83 12.58
CA ALA A 154 -11.39 -6.04 13.38
C ALA A 154 -10.16 -6.83 12.93
N ALA A 155 -9.99 -7.03 11.63
CA ALA A 155 -8.83 -7.70 11.05
C ALA A 155 -7.51 -6.97 11.34
N ALA A 156 -7.49 -5.64 11.25
CA ALA A 156 -6.32 -4.83 11.57
C ALA A 156 -5.87 -5.03 13.03
N LYS A 157 -6.82 -5.06 13.98
CA LYS A 157 -6.55 -5.31 15.40
C LYS A 157 -6.03 -6.74 15.62
N SER A 158 -6.57 -7.72 14.91
CA SER A 158 -6.13 -9.12 15.03
C SER A 158 -4.94 -9.49 14.12
N CYS A 159 -4.35 -8.52 13.41
CA CYS A 159 -3.37 -8.80 12.36
C CYS A 159 -2.04 -9.33 12.89
N LEU A 160 -1.63 -8.85 14.07
CA LEU A 160 -0.34 -9.18 14.68
C LEU A 160 -0.53 -10.17 15.82
N ALA A 161 0.33 -11.19 15.87
CA ALA A 161 0.41 -12.10 17.00
C ALA A 161 1.07 -11.38 18.19
N GLN A 162 0.35 -11.24 19.29
CA GLN A 162 0.79 -10.44 20.45
C GLN A 162 1.88 -11.12 21.29
N GLU A 163 2.14 -12.42 21.08
CA GLU A 163 2.99 -13.24 21.94
C GLU A 163 4.46 -12.79 22.01
N ASN A 164 4.94 -12.02 21.02
CA ASN A 164 6.34 -11.53 20.95
C ASN A 164 6.44 -9.99 20.88
N LEU A 165 5.38 -9.29 21.28
CA LEU A 165 5.31 -7.83 21.23
C LEU A 165 5.59 -7.25 22.62
N VAL A 166 6.54 -6.32 22.69
CA VAL A 166 6.83 -5.54 23.90
C VAL A 166 5.93 -4.32 24.03
N GLU A 167 5.41 -3.84 22.90
CA GLU A 167 4.50 -2.72 22.82
C GLU A 167 3.39 -3.07 21.82
N TYR A 168 2.16 -2.75 22.19
CA TYR A 168 0.99 -2.93 21.35
C TYR A 168 -0.03 -1.86 21.71
N ASP A 169 -0.09 -0.82 20.89
CA ASP A 169 -0.96 0.33 21.07
C ASP A 169 -2.11 0.30 20.08
N LEU A 170 -3.32 0.46 20.61
CA LEU A 170 -4.52 0.64 19.83
C LEU A 170 -4.93 2.10 19.82
N ARG A 171 -5.24 2.61 18.63
CA ARG A 171 -5.69 3.99 18.49
C ARG A 171 -6.92 4.31 19.35
N ASP A 172 -7.88 3.40 19.43
CA ASP A 172 -9.12 3.61 20.21
C ASP A 172 -8.86 3.68 21.73
N GLU A 173 -7.72 3.18 22.20
CA GLU A 173 -7.33 3.17 23.61
C GLU A 173 -6.43 4.38 23.95
N PHE A 174 -5.90 5.06 22.92
CA PHE A 174 -5.04 6.22 23.06
C PHE A 174 -5.89 7.48 23.31
N LYS A 175 -5.75 8.06 24.51
CA LYS A 175 -6.52 9.24 24.93
C LYS A 175 -5.90 10.57 24.49
N ASP A 176 -4.61 10.55 24.20
CA ASP A 176 -3.81 11.71 23.78
C ASP A 176 -3.67 11.75 22.25
N GLU A 177 -2.82 12.65 21.74
CA GLU A 177 -2.54 12.75 20.30
C GLU A 177 -1.91 11.47 19.76
N TRP A 178 -2.50 10.88 18.71
CA TRP A 178 -2.03 9.66 18.07
C TRP A 178 -0.91 9.96 17.07
N PRO A 179 0.36 9.59 17.35
CA PRO A 179 1.50 10.08 16.57
C PRO A 179 1.76 9.28 15.28
N PHE A 180 1.13 8.11 15.13
CA PHE A 180 1.45 7.17 14.05
C PHE A 180 0.70 7.44 12.74
N GLY A 181 -0.22 8.42 12.73
CA GLY A 181 -0.95 8.86 11.55
C GLY A 181 -2.43 8.48 11.54
N GLU A 182 -3.21 9.24 10.79
CA GLU A 182 -4.69 9.21 10.81
C GLU A 182 -5.31 7.91 10.30
N ASP A 183 -4.58 7.09 9.55
CA ASP A 183 -5.10 5.82 9.03
C ASP A 183 -4.62 4.61 9.87
N VAL A 184 -3.65 4.82 10.76
CA VAL A 184 -3.08 3.75 11.60
C VAL A 184 -4.04 3.40 12.72
N VAL A 185 -4.29 2.10 12.87
CA VAL A 185 -5.18 1.50 13.88
C VAL A 185 -4.37 0.85 14.99
N VAL A 186 -3.24 0.23 14.63
CA VAL A 186 -2.35 -0.47 15.55
C VAL A 186 -0.92 0.02 15.33
N HIS A 187 -0.23 0.33 16.42
CA HIS A 187 1.22 0.41 16.47
C HIS A 187 1.73 -0.71 17.38
N ALA A 188 2.81 -1.38 17.00
CA ALA A 188 3.40 -2.41 17.84
C ALA A 188 4.90 -2.51 17.65
N VAL A 189 5.59 -2.97 18.69
CA VAL A 189 7.03 -3.21 18.67
C VAL A 189 7.31 -4.61 19.18
N SER A 190 8.12 -5.39 18.46
CA SER A 190 8.56 -6.71 18.92
C SER A 190 9.75 -6.62 19.89
N GLU A 191 9.98 -7.70 20.65
CA GLU A 191 11.21 -7.88 21.43
C GLU A 191 12.49 -7.76 20.59
N THR A 192 12.39 -8.10 19.31
CA THR A 192 13.48 -8.01 18.33
C THR A 192 13.63 -6.61 17.73
N GLY A 193 12.96 -5.58 18.26
CA GLY A 193 13.06 -4.19 17.81
C GLY A 193 12.40 -3.90 16.46
N GLN A 194 11.60 -4.83 15.94
CA GLN A 194 10.82 -4.60 14.73
C GLN A 194 9.60 -3.76 15.09
N ASN A 195 9.38 -2.68 14.36
CA ASN A 195 8.23 -1.81 14.52
C ASN A 195 7.20 -2.16 13.45
N TYR A 196 5.93 -2.25 13.86
CA TYR A 196 4.81 -2.55 13.00
C TYR A 196 3.78 -1.44 13.09
N THR A 197 3.31 -0.99 11.95
CA THR A 197 2.10 -0.15 11.87
C THR A 197 1.06 -0.87 11.02
N VAL A 198 -0.17 -0.92 11.50
CA VAL A 198 -1.30 -1.48 10.75
C VAL A 198 -2.30 -0.38 10.48
N ALA A 199 -2.49 -0.06 9.20
CA ALA A 199 -3.36 0.99 8.73
C ALA A 199 -4.58 0.44 7.98
N VAL A 200 -5.72 1.11 8.10
CA VAL A 200 -6.91 0.85 7.29
C VAL A 200 -7.08 1.96 6.28
N THR A 201 -6.80 1.66 5.01
CA THR A 201 -6.79 2.63 3.91
C THR A 201 -7.86 2.33 2.86
N THR A 202 -8.09 3.28 1.95
CA THR A 202 -9.04 3.14 0.84
C THR A 202 -8.45 3.74 -0.44
N ILE A 203 -8.86 3.21 -1.59
CA ILE A 203 -8.43 3.73 -2.90
C ILE A 203 -8.78 5.21 -3.08
N PRO A 204 -10.03 5.68 -2.80
CA PRO A 204 -10.35 7.10 -2.95
C PRO A 204 -9.54 8.00 -2.02
N GLY A 205 -9.23 7.53 -0.81
CA GLY A 205 -8.35 8.23 0.12
C GLY A 205 -6.93 8.40 -0.43
N ALA A 206 -6.37 7.32 -0.99
CA ALA A 206 -5.05 7.34 -1.62
C ALA A 206 -5.01 8.29 -2.83
N HIS A 207 -6.01 8.21 -3.73
CA HIS A 207 -6.10 9.08 -4.90
C HIS A 207 -6.24 10.54 -4.49
N LYS A 208 -7.08 10.86 -3.50
CA LYS A 208 -7.25 12.23 -3.01
C LYS A 208 -5.96 12.79 -2.38
N ARG A 209 -5.19 11.96 -1.68
CA ARG A 209 -3.95 12.37 -1.01
C ARG A 209 -2.82 12.64 -2.01
N HIS A 210 -2.70 11.81 -3.03
CA HIS A 210 -1.51 11.78 -3.89
C HIS A 210 -1.72 12.27 -5.32
N SER A 211 -2.96 12.50 -5.76
CA SER A 211 -3.18 13.15 -7.05
C SER A 211 -2.51 14.51 -7.08
N LYS A 212 -1.87 14.84 -8.21
CA LYS A 212 -1.32 16.18 -8.45
C LYS A 212 -2.41 17.22 -8.21
N LYS A 213 -2.12 18.19 -7.35
CA LYS A 213 -2.99 19.35 -7.13
C LYS A 213 -2.65 20.39 -8.20
N ASN A 214 -3.67 20.84 -8.92
CA ASN A 214 -3.55 21.93 -9.90
C ASN A 214 -3.37 23.27 -9.18
#